data_AF-A0A1G6BU97-F1
#
_entry.id   AF-A0A1G6BU97-F1
#
_cell.length_a   1.000
_cell.length_b   1.000
_cell.length_c   1.000
_cell.angle_alpha   90.00
_cell.angle_beta   90.00
_cell.angle_gamma   90.00
#
_symmetry.space_group_name_H-M   'P 1'
#
loop_
_entity.id
_entity.type
_entity.pdbx_description
1 polymer ?
#
loop_
_entity_poly.entity_id
_entity_poly.type
_entity_poly.pdbx_seq_one_letter_code
_entity_poly.pdbx_strand_id
1 'polypeptide(L)'
;MKKIIAMLLTLLLLTGVTACGASSWSKGSDSGEYKIAMITTSGDVTDMSFNQTTYEASKEFAEERGVHFQYYNPPRTLMMPELLQLIMR
;
A
#
# COMPACT_ATOMS: atom_id res chain seq x y z
N MET A 1 -20.63 18.34 31.13
CA MET A 1 -19.59 17.30 31.25
C MET A 1 -19.48 16.40 30.00
N LYS A 2 -20.57 15.82 29.47
CA LYS A 2 -20.53 14.98 28.24
C LYS A 2 -19.93 15.68 27.01
N LYS A 3 -20.20 16.99 26.84
CA LYS A 3 -19.66 17.80 25.74
C LYS A 3 -18.14 18.08 25.85
N ILE A 4 -17.63 18.16 27.07
CA ILE A 4 -16.20 18.38 27.35
C ILE A 4 -15.42 17.09 27.11
N ILE A 5 -15.99 15.95 27.53
CA ILE A 5 -15.43 14.62 27.23
C ILE A 5 -15.38 14.38 25.72
N ALA A 6 -16.46 14.73 24.99
CA ALA A 6 -16.49 14.61 23.54
C ALA A 6 -15.43 15.47 22.83
N MET A 7 -15.20 16.70 23.31
CA MET A 7 -14.17 17.60 22.77
C MET A 7 -12.74 17.12 23.08
N LEU A 8 -12.50 16.59 24.28
CA LEU A 8 -11.21 15.97 24.63
C LEU A 8 -10.94 14.71 23.80
N LEU A 9 -11.96 13.90 23.53
CA LEU A 9 -11.84 12.70 22.68
C LEU A 9 -11.51 13.07 21.23
N THR A 10 -12.15 14.12 20.69
CA THR A 10 -11.85 14.62 19.34
C THR A 10 -10.45 15.22 19.25
N LEU A 11 -10.01 15.93 20.28
CA LEU A 11 -8.64 16.45 20.35
C LEU A 11 -7.59 15.33 20.41
N LEU A 12 -7.87 14.27 21.18
CA LEU A 12 -7.00 13.08 21.26
C LEU A 12 -6.90 12.36 19.90
N LEU A 13 -8.03 12.20 19.21
CA LEU A 13 -8.09 11.59 17.88
C LEU A 13 -7.32 12.40 16.84
N LEU A 14 -7.38 13.74 16.89
CA LEU A 14 -6.60 14.63 16.02
C LEU A 14 -5.09 14.49 16.25
N THR A 15 -4.64 14.22 17.48
CA THR A 15 -3.21 13.99 17.76
C THR A 15 -2.73 12.59 17.34
N GLY A 16 -3.63 11.61 17.24
CA GLY A 16 -3.29 10.21 16.91
C GLY A 16 -2.97 9.95 15.42
N VAL A 17 -3.37 10.83 14.50
CA VAL A 17 -3.19 10.62 13.05
C VAL A 17 -1.78 11.03 12.55
N THR A 18 -0.97 11.70 13.38
CA THR A 18 0.39 12.15 13.00
C THR A 18 1.49 11.14 13.34
N ALA A 19 1.14 9.94 13.81
CA ALA A 19 2.08 8.88 14.16
C ALA A 19 2.45 7.96 12.99
N CYS A 20 2.23 8.37 11.74
CA CYS A 20 3.02 7.82 10.64
C CYS A 20 4.43 8.39 10.82
N GLY A 21 5.29 7.63 11.50
CA GLY A 21 6.65 8.04 11.80
C GLY A 21 7.32 8.62 10.56
N ALA A 22 7.93 9.78 10.73
CA ALA A 22 8.99 10.25 9.85
C ALA A 22 10.17 9.28 9.97
N SER A 23 10.01 8.05 9.47
CA SER A 23 11.13 7.42 8.80
C SER A 23 11.47 8.39 7.68
N SER A 24 12.60 9.07 7.84
CA SER A 24 13.25 9.71 6.71
C SER A 24 13.51 8.59 5.71
N TRP A 25 12.53 8.32 4.85
CA TRP A 25 12.79 7.69 3.58
C TRP A 25 13.67 8.71 2.89
N SER A 26 14.98 8.56 3.05
CA SER A 26 15.94 9.14 2.14
C SER A 26 15.38 8.77 0.77
N LYS A 27 14.84 9.77 0.06
CA LYS A 27 14.66 9.68 -1.37
C LYS A 27 16.06 9.41 -1.89
N GLY A 28 16.41 8.13 -2.00
CA GLY A 28 17.54 7.70 -2.78
C GLY A 28 17.31 8.38 -4.11
N SER A 29 18.29 9.17 -4.53
CA SER A 29 18.32 9.82 -5.83
C SER A 29 18.54 8.78 -6.93
N ASP A 30 17.85 7.66 -6.86
CA ASP A 30 17.66 6.82 -8.02
C ASP A 30 16.67 7.58 -8.90
N SER A 31 17.22 8.36 -9.82
CA SER A 31 16.63 8.63 -11.12
C SER A 31 16.50 7.35 -11.96
N GLY A 32 16.49 6.17 -11.33
CA GLY A 32 16.33 4.88 -11.95
C GLY A 32 14.85 4.60 -12.16
N GLU A 33 14.53 4.06 -13.32
CA GLU A 33 13.26 3.39 -13.58
C GLU A 33 12.93 2.45 -12.42
N TYR A 34 11.83 2.72 -11.72
CA TYR A 34 11.29 1.84 -10.71
C TYR A 34 10.15 1.02 -11.30
N LYS A 35 9.82 -0.11 -10.66
CA LYS A 35 8.70 -0.99 -11.03
C LYS A 35 7.79 -1.16 -9.83
N ILE A 36 6.50 -1.30 -10.09
CA ILE A 36 5.47 -1.52 -9.05
C ILE A 36 4.99 -2.97 -9.16
N ALA A 37 5.11 -3.72 -8.07
CA ALA A 37 4.58 -5.07 -7.93
C ALA A 37 3.52 -5.11 -6.84
N MET A 38 2.26 -5.33 -7.20
CA MET A 38 1.17 -5.53 -6.25
C MET A 38 0.96 -7.02 -6.00
N ILE A 39 0.89 -7.42 -4.72
CA ILE A 39 0.71 -8.81 -4.32
C ILE A 39 -0.48 -8.90 -3.36
N THR A 40 -1.43 -9.79 -3.65
CA THR A 40 -2.55 -10.09 -2.73
C THR A 40 -2.28 -11.37 -1.95
N THR A 41 -2.57 -11.34 -0.64
CA THR A 41 -2.44 -12.52 0.24
C THR A 41 -3.74 -13.33 0.34
N SER A 42 -4.88 -12.72 0.00
CA SER A 42 -6.21 -13.35 -0.04
C SER A 42 -7.14 -12.58 -0.97
N GLY A 43 -8.02 -13.29 -1.66
CA GLY A 43 -8.92 -12.71 -2.67
C GLY A 43 -8.17 -12.33 -3.94
N ASP A 44 -8.88 -11.72 -4.87
CA ASP A 44 -8.29 -11.13 -6.08
C ASP A 44 -8.74 -9.67 -6.22
N VAL A 45 -8.36 -9.04 -7.34
CA VAL A 45 -8.67 -7.64 -7.63
C VAL A 45 -10.12 -7.40 -8.06
N THR A 46 -10.97 -8.43 -8.02
CA THR A 46 -12.42 -8.32 -8.30
C THR A 46 -13.25 -8.34 -7.01
N ASP A 47 -12.61 -8.17 -5.87
CA ASP A 47 -13.23 -8.29 -4.54
C ASP A 47 -14.24 -7.19 -4.16
N MET A 48 -14.49 -6.20 -5.05
CA MET A 48 -15.37 -5.04 -4.78
C MET A 48 -15.02 -4.31 -3.48
N SER A 49 -13.74 -4.34 -3.12
CA SER A 49 -13.26 -3.99 -1.79
C SER A 49 -11.83 -3.44 -1.91
N PHE A 50 -11.04 -3.73 -0.91
CA PHE A 50 -9.70 -3.24 -0.70
C PHE A 50 -8.74 -3.61 -1.83
N ASN A 51 -8.75 -4.86 -2.32
CA ASN A 51 -7.79 -5.27 -3.36
C ASN A 51 -8.11 -4.60 -4.70
N GLN A 52 -9.39 -4.52 -5.06
CA GLN A 52 -9.80 -3.82 -6.29
C GLN A 52 -9.36 -2.36 -6.27
N THR A 53 -9.70 -1.63 -5.20
CA THR A 53 -9.35 -0.20 -5.07
C THR A 53 -7.84 0.02 -5.12
N THR A 54 -7.07 -0.87 -4.47
CA THR A 54 -5.60 -0.80 -4.48
C THR A 54 -5.03 -1.06 -5.87
N TYR A 55 -5.59 -2.04 -6.60
CA TYR A 55 -5.15 -2.36 -7.96
C TYR A 55 -5.42 -1.23 -8.94
N GLU A 56 -6.64 -0.69 -8.94
CA GLU A 56 -7.02 0.39 -9.85
C GLU A 56 -6.17 1.64 -9.62
N ALA A 57 -6.01 2.07 -8.36
CA ALA A 57 -5.19 3.24 -8.04
C ALA A 57 -3.71 3.05 -8.36
N SER A 58 -3.15 1.86 -8.08
CA SER A 58 -1.73 1.57 -8.37
C SER A 58 -1.47 1.51 -9.87
N LYS A 59 -2.41 0.93 -10.63
CA LYS A 59 -2.33 0.84 -12.09
C LYS A 59 -2.42 2.23 -12.72
N GLU A 60 -3.40 3.05 -12.33
CA GLU A 60 -3.56 4.42 -12.84
C GLU A 60 -2.30 5.26 -12.56
N PHE A 61 -1.78 5.22 -11.33
CA PHE A 61 -0.54 5.91 -10.97
C PHE A 61 0.65 5.51 -11.86
N ALA A 62 0.77 4.22 -12.18
CA ALA A 62 1.83 3.68 -13.00
C ALA A 62 1.69 4.10 -14.47
N GLU A 63 0.48 4.03 -15.02
CA GLU A 63 0.16 4.44 -16.40
C GLU A 63 0.45 5.93 -16.62
N GLU A 64 0.05 6.81 -15.70
CA GLU A 64 0.33 8.25 -15.76
C GLU A 64 1.83 8.59 -15.81
N ARG A 65 2.67 7.72 -15.24
CA ARG A 65 4.12 7.96 -15.08
C ARG A 65 4.97 7.12 -16.03
N GLY A 66 4.34 6.29 -16.87
CA GLY A 66 5.05 5.35 -17.74
C GLY A 66 5.85 4.31 -16.96
N VAL A 67 5.41 3.96 -15.74
CA VAL A 67 6.08 3.00 -14.86
C VAL A 67 5.51 1.61 -15.09
N HIS A 68 6.37 0.58 -15.08
CA HIS A 68 5.90 -0.80 -15.20
C HIS A 68 5.13 -1.24 -13.95
N PHE A 69 3.91 -1.73 -14.15
CA PHE A 69 3.04 -2.27 -13.11
C PHE A 69 2.72 -3.74 -13.36
N GLN A 70 2.89 -4.57 -12.34
CA GLN A 70 2.55 -5.99 -12.37
C GLN A 70 1.76 -6.38 -11.13
N TYR A 71 0.70 -7.16 -11.33
CA TYR A 71 -0.09 -7.78 -10.28
C TYR A 71 0.23 -9.27 -10.16
N TYR A 72 0.35 -9.75 -8.92
CA TYR A 72 0.55 -11.15 -8.56
C TYR A 72 -0.53 -11.61 -7.57
N ASN A 73 -1.15 -12.76 -7.86
CA ASN A 73 -2.04 -13.46 -6.94
C ASN A 73 -1.48 -14.86 -6.62
N PRO A 74 -0.40 -14.96 -5.84
CA PRO A 74 0.20 -16.24 -5.53
C PRO A 74 -0.74 -17.11 -4.68
N PRO A 75 -0.68 -18.45 -4.81
CA PRO A 75 -1.40 -19.32 -3.91
C PRO A 75 -0.92 -19.09 -2.47
N ARG A 76 -1.84 -19.22 -1.50
CA ARG A 76 -1.57 -19.01 -0.06
C ARG A 76 -0.45 -19.87 0.53
N THR A 77 -0.07 -20.95 -0.16
CA THR A 77 0.98 -21.87 0.24
C THR A 77 2.38 -21.38 -0.12
N LEU A 78 2.50 -20.32 -0.92
CA LEU A 78 3.78 -19.81 -1.37
C LEU A 78 4.52 -19.14 -0.20
N MET A 79 5.74 -19.60 0.07
CA MET A 79 6.56 -19.05 1.16
C MET A 79 7.36 -17.82 0.68
N MET A 80 7.83 -16.98 1.62
CA MET A 80 8.58 -15.75 1.28
C MET A 80 9.74 -15.96 0.27
N PRO A 81 10.55 -17.02 0.35
CA PRO A 81 11.61 -17.25 -0.63
C PRO A 81 11.08 -17.47 -2.06
N GLU A 82 9.97 -18.18 -2.22
CA GLU A 82 9.34 -18.46 -3.51
C GLU A 82 8.61 -17.22 -4.05
N LEU A 83 8.01 -16.43 -3.16
CA LEU A 83 7.36 -15.16 -3.49
C LEU A 83 8.38 -14.14 -4.02
N LEU A 84 9.57 -14.07 -3.41
CA LEU A 84 10.67 -13.24 -3.92
C LEU A 84 11.15 -13.70 -5.30
N GLN A 85 11.26 -15.02 -5.54
CA GLN A 85 11.60 -15.53 -6.86
C GLN A 85 10.54 -15.20 -7.92
N LEU A 86 9.25 -15.21 -7.55
CA LEU A 86 8.16 -14.85 -8.43
C LEU A 86 8.22 -13.37 -8.86
N ILE A 87 8.51 -12.48 -7.90
CA ILE A 87 8.51 -11.02 -8.13
C ILE A 87 9.77 -10.54 -8.85
N MET A 88 10.91 -11.22 -8.65
CA MET A 88 12.20 -10.85 -9.25
C MET A 88 12.43 -11.42 -10.66
N ARG A 89 11.48 -12.18 -11.23
CA ARG A 89 11.49 -12.53 -12.66
C ARG A 89 11.08 -11.33 -13.50
#